data_AF-A0A6M1RDF9-F1
#
_entry.id   AF-A0A6M1RDF9-F1
#
_cell.length_a   1.000
_cell.length_b   1.000
_cell.length_c   1.000
_cell.angle_alpha   90.00
_cell.angle_beta   90.00
_cell.angle_gamma   90.00
#
_symmetry.space_group_name_H-M   'P 1'
#
loop_
_entity.id
_entity.type
_entity.pdbx_description
1 polymer ?
#
loop_
_entity_poly.entity_id
_entity_poly.type
_entity_poly.pdbx_seq_one_letter_code
_entity_poly.pdbx_strand_id
1 'polypeptide(L)'
;MESGSKQKEEAFLIVKELVDTFLGTSGDGYALNVPADMRISNVDDDGWCEWKPTDSSVTSEDIQAIEDGLGFKLPLLLSEYLTYKCLLMTDFSVRLPHTPCDNPLFEFMEYVTLYNEKFKSLDLFPFAYDENDAGPICLDIRGFHTNESAVVVYDYTYADDPEYRGDLAWPDLKELFLHMISELKQYQ
;
A
#
# COMPACT_ATOMS: atom_id res chain seq x y z
N MET A 1 -9.13 -7.52 -25.24
CA MET A 1 -9.97 -6.91 -24.19
C MET A 1 -10.26 -7.86 -23.03
N GLU A 2 -10.49 -9.16 -23.25
CA GLU A 2 -10.75 -10.12 -22.16
C GLU A 2 -9.60 -10.30 -21.15
N SER A 3 -8.34 -10.17 -21.58
CA SER A 3 -7.17 -10.36 -20.70
C SER A 3 -7.07 -9.32 -19.59
N GLY A 4 -7.34 -8.04 -19.89
CA GLY A 4 -7.27 -6.96 -18.91
C GLY A 4 -8.40 -7.02 -17.88
N SER A 5 -9.59 -7.46 -18.28
CA SER A 5 -10.70 -7.68 -17.36
C SER A 5 -10.40 -8.78 -16.35
N LYS A 6 -9.76 -9.88 -16.78
CA LYS A 6 -9.38 -10.99 -15.90
C LYS A 6 -8.29 -10.59 -14.90
N GLN A 7 -7.29 -9.83 -15.34
CA GLN A 7 -6.22 -9.34 -14.45
C GLN A 7 -6.76 -8.36 -13.39
N LYS A 8 -7.72 -7.50 -13.77
CA LYS A 8 -8.37 -6.60 -12.82
C LYS A 8 -9.22 -7.36 -11.81
N GLU A 9 -10.00 -8.34 -12.28
CA GLU A 9 -10.79 -9.21 -11.39
C GLU A 9 -9.90 -10.00 -10.42
N GLU A 10 -8.79 -10.56 -10.90
CA GLU A 10 -7.82 -11.24 -10.04
C GLU A 10 -7.22 -10.31 -8.98
N ALA A 11 -6.77 -9.10 -9.38
CA ALA A 11 -6.23 -8.12 -8.46
C ALA A 11 -7.24 -7.71 -7.39
N PHE A 12 -8.49 -7.46 -7.78
CA PHE A 12 -9.57 -7.17 -6.85
C PHE A 12 -9.79 -8.31 -5.85
N LEU A 13 -9.80 -9.56 -6.30
CA LEU A 13 -9.99 -10.71 -5.42
C LEU A 13 -8.85 -10.85 -4.39
N ILE A 14 -7.60 -10.63 -4.81
CA ILE A 14 -6.43 -10.66 -3.92
C ILE A 14 -6.51 -9.54 -2.88
N VAL A 15 -6.78 -8.30 -3.31
CA VAL A 15 -6.92 -7.16 -2.38
C VAL A 15 -8.06 -7.39 -1.41
N LYS A 16 -9.21 -7.86 -1.91
CA LYS A 16 -10.35 -8.20 -1.08
C LYS A 16 -10.00 -9.24 -0.03
N GLU A 17 -9.30 -10.31 -0.41
CA GLU A 17 -8.89 -11.36 0.52
C GLU A 17 -7.91 -10.84 1.57
N LEU A 18 -6.91 -10.03 1.18
CA LEU A 18 -5.98 -9.39 2.11
C LEU A 18 -6.72 -8.55 3.16
N VAL A 19 -7.56 -7.64 2.68
CA VAL A 19 -8.27 -6.68 3.53
C VAL A 19 -9.30 -7.38 4.42
N ASP A 20 -10.08 -8.32 3.90
CA ASP A 20 -11.06 -9.05 4.70
C ASP A 20 -10.37 -9.95 5.76
N THR A 21 -9.24 -10.58 5.40
CA THR A 21 -8.48 -11.39 6.36
C THR A 21 -7.94 -10.51 7.48
N PHE A 22 -7.35 -9.36 7.14
CA PHE A 22 -6.88 -8.37 8.10
C PHE A 22 -8.00 -7.91 9.04
N LEU A 23 -9.15 -7.52 8.49
CA LEU A 23 -10.28 -7.07 9.30
C LEU A 23 -10.87 -8.20 10.16
N GLY A 24 -10.74 -9.45 9.74
CA GLY A 24 -11.13 -10.63 10.54
C GLY A 24 -10.18 -10.92 11.70
N THR A 25 -8.89 -10.59 11.58
CA THR A 25 -7.90 -10.76 12.66
C THR A 25 -7.85 -9.56 13.61
N SER A 26 -8.04 -8.35 13.09
CA SER A 26 -7.85 -7.08 13.81
C SER A 26 -9.06 -6.67 14.65
N GLY A 27 -9.83 -7.63 15.15
CA GLY A 27 -11.17 -7.47 15.75
C GLY A 27 -11.29 -6.53 16.95
N ASP A 28 -10.18 -6.00 17.47
CA ASP A 28 -10.12 -5.04 18.59
C ASP A 28 -9.12 -3.89 18.31
N GLY A 29 -8.98 -3.46 17.05
CA GLY A 29 -8.02 -2.42 16.68
C GLY A 29 -8.33 -1.06 17.31
N TYR A 30 -7.42 -0.55 18.15
CA TYR A 30 -7.39 0.84 18.59
C TYR A 30 -6.43 1.63 17.71
N ALA A 31 -6.81 2.85 17.30
CA ALA A 31 -5.95 3.75 16.55
C ALA A 31 -6.05 5.19 17.10
N LEU A 32 -4.99 5.97 16.88
CA LEU A 32 -4.98 7.41 17.11
C LEU A 32 -5.54 8.15 15.89
N ASN A 33 -6.04 9.37 16.11
CA ASN A 33 -6.47 10.29 15.04
C ASN A 33 -7.52 9.69 14.06
N VAL A 34 -8.32 8.74 14.53
CA VAL A 34 -9.33 8.06 13.70
C VAL A 34 -10.37 9.09 13.20
N PRO A 35 -10.67 9.16 11.90
CA PRO A 35 -11.74 10.01 11.37
C PRO A 35 -13.11 9.64 11.96
N ALA A 36 -13.99 10.62 12.15
CA ALA A 36 -15.26 10.42 12.85
C ALA A 36 -16.10 9.25 12.31
N ASP A 37 -16.19 9.10 10.98
CA ASP A 37 -16.98 8.04 10.34
C ASP A 37 -16.37 6.64 10.47
N MET A 38 -15.09 6.57 10.85
CA MET A 38 -14.38 5.33 11.12
C MET A 38 -14.35 4.97 12.62
N ARG A 39 -14.90 5.80 13.51
CA ARG A 39 -14.93 5.49 14.96
C ARG A 39 -16.05 4.50 15.31
N ILE A 40 -15.74 3.57 16.20
CA ILE A 40 -16.72 2.70 16.87
C ILE A 40 -16.99 3.21 18.28
N SER A 41 -15.92 3.58 19.00
CA SER A 41 -15.97 4.05 20.38
C SER A 41 -15.65 5.54 20.50
N ASN A 42 -15.83 6.09 21.71
CA ASN A 42 -15.36 7.44 22.02
C ASN A 42 -13.84 7.45 22.06
N VAL A 43 -13.25 8.59 21.68
CA VAL A 43 -11.83 8.86 21.87
C VAL A 43 -11.55 8.98 23.37
N ASP A 44 -10.59 8.21 23.86
CA ASP A 44 -10.14 8.24 25.25
C ASP A 44 -9.20 9.44 25.53
N ASP A 45 -8.75 9.56 26.78
CA ASP A 45 -7.90 10.68 27.22
C ASP A 45 -6.53 10.70 26.52
N ASP A 46 -6.07 9.56 26.00
CA ASP A 46 -4.81 9.41 25.28
C ASP A 46 -4.97 9.56 23.76
N GLY A 47 -6.20 9.77 23.27
CA GLY A 47 -6.51 9.99 21.87
C GLY A 47 -6.85 8.74 21.07
N TRP A 48 -6.94 7.57 21.72
CA TRP A 48 -7.24 6.29 21.08
C TRP A 48 -8.74 6.04 21.02
N CYS A 49 -9.18 5.36 19.95
CA CYS A 49 -10.50 4.74 19.92
C CYS A 49 -10.49 3.49 19.04
N GLU A 50 -11.48 2.63 19.27
CA GLU A 50 -11.79 1.53 18.37
C GLU A 50 -12.22 2.10 17.02
N TRP A 51 -11.71 1.50 15.95
CA TRP A 51 -12.01 1.93 14.60
C TRP A 51 -12.63 0.80 13.76
N LYS A 52 -13.35 1.19 12.72
CA LYS A 52 -13.91 0.31 11.70
C LYS A 52 -13.50 0.79 10.31
N PRO A 53 -13.40 -0.12 9.34
CA PRO A 53 -13.23 0.26 7.95
C PRO A 53 -14.47 0.98 7.41
N THR A 54 -14.27 1.79 6.39
CA THR A 54 -15.34 2.35 5.55
C THR A 54 -15.04 2.08 4.08
N ASP A 55 -16.01 2.28 3.19
CA ASP A 55 -15.75 2.23 1.75
C ASP A 55 -14.83 3.38 1.35
N SER A 56 -13.84 3.11 0.50
CA SER A 56 -12.98 4.17 -0.01
C SER A 56 -13.76 5.11 -0.93
N SER A 57 -13.51 6.41 -0.81
CA SER A 57 -14.02 7.42 -1.72
C SER A 57 -13.12 7.65 -2.95
N VAL A 58 -11.96 6.98 -2.99
CA VAL A 58 -11.01 7.05 -4.12
C VAL A 58 -11.64 6.45 -5.37
N THR A 59 -11.60 7.20 -6.46
CA THR A 59 -12.18 6.82 -7.75
C THR A 59 -11.12 6.40 -8.77
N SER A 60 -11.57 5.79 -9.86
CA SER A 60 -10.71 5.51 -11.01
C SER A 60 -10.10 6.78 -11.61
N GLU A 61 -10.81 7.90 -11.54
CA GLU A 61 -10.39 9.21 -12.01
C GLU A 61 -9.25 9.77 -11.14
N ASP A 62 -9.31 9.56 -9.82
CA ASP A 62 -8.23 9.95 -8.90
C ASP A 62 -6.96 9.13 -9.18
N ILE A 63 -7.10 7.82 -9.36
CA ILE A 63 -5.99 6.94 -9.76
C ILE A 63 -5.39 7.40 -11.08
N GLN A 64 -6.23 7.68 -12.08
CA GLN A 64 -5.75 8.15 -13.38
C GLN A 64 -4.99 9.48 -13.26
N ALA A 65 -5.45 10.41 -12.43
CA ALA A 65 -4.76 11.68 -12.21
C ALA A 65 -3.37 11.49 -11.55
N ILE A 66 -3.25 10.54 -10.62
CA ILE A 66 -1.95 10.18 -10.03
C ILE A 66 -1.03 9.56 -11.09
N GLU A 67 -1.51 8.60 -11.86
CA GLU A 67 -0.77 7.95 -12.94
C GLU A 67 -0.27 8.96 -13.99
N ASP A 68 -1.11 9.93 -14.35
CA ASP A 68 -0.73 11.01 -15.29
C ASP A 68 0.42 11.87 -14.71
N GLY A 69 0.41 12.12 -13.39
CA GLY A 69 1.49 12.82 -12.70
C GLY A 69 2.79 12.01 -12.57
N LEU A 70 2.67 10.69 -12.42
CA LEU A 70 3.80 9.77 -12.34
C LEU A 70 4.44 9.50 -13.71
N GLY A 71 3.65 9.52 -14.78
CA GLY A 71 4.07 9.16 -16.13
C GLY A 71 4.10 7.65 -16.38
N PHE A 72 3.54 6.85 -15.46
CA PHE A 72 3.38 5.40 -15.59
C PHE A 72 2.09 4.95 -14.87
N LYS A 73 1.63 3.75 -15.19
CA LYS A 73 0.41 3.16 -14.60
C LYS A 73 0.71 2.54 -13.25
N LEU A 74 -0.18 2.67 -12.27
CA LEU A 74 0.01 1.94 -11.01
C LEU A 74 -0.26 0.44 -11.25
N PRO A 75 0.43 -0.47 -10.54
CA PRO A 75 0.01 -1.86 -10.49
C PRO A 75 -1.44 -1.99 -10.06
N LEU A 76 -2.17 -2.93 -10.65
CA LEU A 76 -3.60 -3.11 -10.36
C LEU A 76 -3.83 -3.38 -8.87
N LEU A 77 -2.94 -4.12 -8.20
CA LEU A 77 -3.05 -4.40 -6.76
C LEU A 77 -2.99 -3.13 -5.90
N LEU A 78 -2.14 -2.15 -6.24
CA LEU A 78 -2.10 -0.88 -5.51
C LEU A 78 -3.36 -0.04 -5.78
N SER A 79 -3.80 0.04 -7.04
CA SER A 79 -5.02 0.76 -7.39
C SER A 79 -6.26 0.16 -6.72
N GLU A 80 -6.39 -1.16 -6.73
CA GLU A 80 -7.49 -1.86 -6.05
C GLU A 80 -7.39 -1.68 -4.52
N TYR A 81 -6.18 -1.70 -3.93
CA TYR A 81 -6.00 -1.43 -2.50
C TYR A 81 -6.51 -0.04 -2.09
N LEU A 82 -6.12 1.01 -2.82
CA LEU A 82 -6.52 2.39 -2.55
C LEU A 82 -8.03 2.62 -2.74
N THR A 83 -8.67 1.88 -3.64
CA THR A 83 -10.10 2.03 -3.98
C THR A 83 -11.03 1.08 -3.22
N TYR A 84 -10.51 0.07 -2.52
CA TYR A 84 -11.37 -0.93 -1.88
C TYR A 84 -11.99 -0.46 -0.55
N LYS A 85 -11.13 -0.12 0.42
CA LYS A 85 -11.55 0.27 1.78
C LYS A 85 -10.63 1.35 2.34
N CYS A 86 -11.19 2.17 3.22
CA CYS A 86 -10.44 3.01 4.14
C CYS A 86 -9.98 2.17 5.33
N LEU A 87 -8.66 2.10 5.55
CA LEU A 87 -7.99 1.24 6.52
C LEU A 87 -6.99 2.06 7.33
N LEU A 88 -6.86 1.71 8.60
CA LEU A 88 -5.84 2.20 9.52
C LEU A 88 -5.03 1.01 10.04
N MET A 89 -3.89 1.27 10.68
CA MET A 89 -3.04 0.24 11.30
C MET A 89 -2.60 -0.83 10.29
N THR A 90 -2.18 -0.40 9.10
CA THR A 90 -1.85 -1.29 7.98
C THR A 90 -0.40 -1.77 8.05
N ASP A 91 0.03 -2.11 9.26
CA ASP A 91 1.28 -2.83 9.58
C ASP A 91 1.07 -4.32 9.25
N PHE A 92 1.34 -4.69 8.00
CA PHE A 92 1.49 -6.09 7.57
C PHE A 92 2.98 -6.47 7.59
N SER A 93 3.38 -7.53 6.90
CA SER A 93 4.81 -7.81 6.60
C SER A 93 5.55 -6.60 6.01
N VAL A 94 4.80 -5.66 5.42
CA VAL A 94 5.22 -4.29 5.11
C VAL A 94 4.14 -3.31 5.60
N ARG A 95 4.53 -2.08 5.93
CA ARG A 95 3.58 -1.01 6.26
C ARG A 95 3.05 -0.38 4.97
N LEU A 96 1.85 -0.80 4.54
CA LEU A 96 1.10 -0.15 3.47
C LEU A 96 0.56 1.21 3.95
N PRO A 97 0.27 2.18 3.05
CA PRO A 97 -0.28 3.48 3.45
C PRO A 97 -1.63 3.32 4.14
N HIS A 98 -1.84 4.04 5.23
CA HIS A 98 -3.17 4.22 5.78
C HIS A 98 -4.04 5.00 4.77
N THR A 99 -5.33 4.69 4.77
CA THR A 99 -6.32 5.32 3.91
C THR A 99 -7.47 5.89 4.75
N PRO A 100 -7.23 6.91 5.61
CA PRO A 100 -8.28 7.48 6.45
C PRO A 100 -9.41 8.09 5.60
N CYS A 101 -10.67 7.92 5.99
CA CYS A 101 -11.80 8.23 5.10
C CYS A 101 -12.01 9.72 4.77
N ASP A 102 -11.44 10.63 5.56
CA ASP A 102 -11.47 12.07 5.32
C ASP A 102 -10.39 12.53 4.34
N ASN A 103 -9.31 11.76 4.18
CA ASN A 103 -8.25 11.98 3.19
C ASN A 103 -7.53 10.68 2.80
N PRO A 104 -8.18 9.78 2.04
CA PRO A 104 -7.70 8.40 1.85
C PRO A 104 -6.42 8.29 1.03
N LEU A 105 -6.00 9.34 0.34
CA LEU A 105 -4.77 9.36 -0.46
C LEU A 105 -3.61 10.06 0.26
N PHE A 106 -3.81 10.58 1.47
CA PHE A 106 -2.81 11.41 2.15
C PHE A 106 -1.42 10.75 2.21
N GLU A 107 -1.31 9.59 2.86
CA GLU A 107 -0.03 8.89 3.01
C GLU A 107 0.49 8.37 1.66
N PHE A 108 -0.40 7.93 0.76
CA PHE A 108 0.03 7.52 -0.57
C PHE A 108 0.68 8.67 -1.36
N MET A 109 0.19 9.89 -1.20
CA MET A 109 0.79 11.07 -1.83
C MET A 109 2.14 11.47 -1.20
N GLU A 110 2.42 11.06 0.03
CA GLU A 110 3.77 11.19 0.62
C GLU A 110 4.76 10.30 -0.13
N TYR A 111 4.38 9.08 -0.53
CA TYR A 111 5.20 8.24 -1.39
C TYR A 111 5.37 8.81 -2.79
N VAL A 112 4.32 9.39 -3.38
CA VAL A 112 4.43 10.10 -4.67
C VAL A 112 5.40 11.28 -4.57
N THR A 113 5.40 11.99 -3.44
CA THR A 113 6.35 13.08 -3.17
C THR A 113 7.77 12.54 -3.05
N LEU A 114 7.97 11.49 -2.24
CA LEU A 114 9.25 10.82 -2.05
C LEU A 114 9.84 10.30 -3.36
N TYR A 115 8.99 9.72 -4.23
CA TYR A 115 9.35 9.32 -5.58
C TYR A 115 9.95 10.49 -6.36
N ASN A 116 9.20 11.58 -6.48
CA ASN A 116 9.60 12.72 -7.29
C ASN A 116 10.87 13.41 -6.77
N GLU A 117 11.07 13.43 -5.45
CA GLU A 117 12.21 14.09 -4.82
C GLU A 117 13.50 13.25 -4.84
N LYS A 118 13.39 11.93 -4.65
CA LYS A 118 14.58 11.09 -4.36
C LYS A 118 14.71 9.85 -5.24
N PHE A 119 13.61 9.17 -5.56
CA PHE A 119 13.67 7.85 -6.18
C PHE A 119 13.44 7.84 -7.69
N LYS A 120 12.99 8.95 -8.26
CA LYS A 120 12.72 9.08 -9.70
C LYS A 120 13.93 8.77 -10.57
N SER A 121 15.13 9.24 -10.19
CA SER A 121 16.37 8.94 -10.93
C SER A 121 16.88 7.51 -10.73
N LEU A 122 16.30 6.76 -9.79
CA LEU A 122 16.64 5.36 -9.52
C LEU A 122 15.69 4.41 -10.23
N ASP A 123 14.63 4.91 -10.87
CA ASP A 123 13.53 4.12 -11.42
C ASP A 123 12.95 3.15 -10.36
N LEU A 124 12.76 3.67 -9.15
CA LEU A 124 12.13 2.98 -8.02
C LEU A 124 10.92 3.78 -7.57
N PHE A 125 9.75 3.16 -7.43
CA PHE A 125 8.56 3.81 -6.88
C PHE A 125 8.28 3.30 -5.46
N PRO A 126 8.52 4.10 -4.40
CA PRO A 126 8.15 3.74 -3.04
C PRO A 126 6.63 3.61 -2.92
N PHE A 127 6.16 2.62 -2.15
CA PHE A 127 4.72 2.44 -1.90
C PHE A 127 4.39 1.90 -0.50
N ALA A 128 5.41 1.56 0.29
CA ALA A 128 5.29 1.04 1.64
C ALA A 128 6.61 1.30 2.41
N TYR A 129 6.61 1.05 3.71
CA TYR A 129 7.82 1.01 4.53
C TYR A 129 8.08 -0.40 5.06
N ASP A 130 9.36 -0.72 5.25
CA ASP A 130 9.77 -1.85 6.08
C ASP A 130 9.39 -1.57 7.54
N GLU A 131 9.01 -2.61 8.29
CA GLU A 131 8.73 -2.50 9.73
C GLU A 131 9.96 -2.09 10.54
N ASN A 132 11.17 -2.32 10.01
CA ASN A 132 12.44 -2.07 10.70
C ASN A 132 13.07 -0.70 10.40
N ASP A 133 12.34 0.23 9.77
CA ASP A 133 12.80 1.58 9.43
C ASP A 133 14.10 1.62 8.58
N ALA A 134 14.48 0.51 7.91
CA ALA A 134 15.65 0.46 7.03
C ALA A 134 15.48 1.40 5.82
N GLY A 135 14.24 1.54 5.34
CA GLY A 135 13.85 2.45 4.28
C GLY A 135 12.56 2.00 3.59
N PRO A 136 12.20 2.63 2.46
CA PRO A 136 10.96 2.31 1.77
C PRO A 136 11.06 1.00 1.02
N ILE A 137 9.93 0.31 0.95
CA ILE A 137 9.69 -0.76 -0.02
C ILE A 137 9.28 -0.11 -1.33
N CYS A 138 9.96 -0.50 -2.40
CA CYS A 138 9.82 0.11 -3.72
C CYS A 138 9.45 -0.92 -4.78
N LEU A 139 8.71 -0.49 -5.78
CA LEU A 139 8.60 -1.18 -7.05
C LEU A 139 9.79 -0.82 -7.93
N ASP A 140 10.45 -1.82 -8.48
CA ASP A 140 11.41 -1.63 -9.56
C ASP A 140 10.65 -1.37 -10.87
N ILE A 141 10.65 -0.11 -11.30
CA ILE A 141 9.92 0.32 -12.49
C ILE A 141 10.84 0.37 -13.74
N ARG A 142 12.07 -0.13 -13.64
CA ARG A 142 12.96 -0.30 -14.80
C ARG A 142 12.37 -1.32 -15.77
N GLY A 143 12.12 -0.89 -17.01
CA GLY A 143 11.53 -1.77 -18.04
C GLY A 143 10.03 -2.01 -17.90
N PHE A 144 9.39 -1.31 -16.96
CA PHE A 144 7.97 -1.27 -16.62
C PHE A 144 7.00 -2.30 -17.25
N HIS A 145 6.57 -3.26 -16.41
CA HIS A 145 5.43 -4.13 -16.61
C HIS A 145 4.54 -4.05 -15.36
N THR A 146 3.35 -3.43 -15.47
CA THR A 146 2.51 -2.99 -14.34
C THR A 146 2.34 -3.99 -13.20
N ASN A 147 2.24 -5.29 -13.48
CA ASN A 147 2.00 -6.34 -12.47
C ASN A 147 3.20 -7.27 -12.25
N GLU A 148 4.30 -7.06 -12.97
CA GLU A 148 5.48 -7.95 -12.96
C GLU A 148 6.73 -7.23 -12.44
N SER A 149 6.59 -5.97 -12.00
CA SER A 149 7.66 -5.22 -11.36
C SER A 149 8.06 -5.88 -10.04
N ALA A 150 9.35 -6.16 -9.91
CA ALA A 150 9.94 -6.67 -8.67
C ALA A 150 9.74 -5.69 -7.53
N VAL A 151 9.61 -6.23 -6.32
CA VAL A 151 9.56 -5.45 -5.08
C VAL A 151 10.92 -5.52 -4.42
N VAL A 152 11.49 -4.35 -4.14
CA VAL A 152 12.81 -4.20 -3.51
C VAL A 152 12.70 -3.44 -2.20
N VAL A 153 13.55 -3.75 -1.24
CA VAL A 153 13.76 -2.95 -0.03
C VAL A 153 14.90 -1.99 -0.32
N TYR A 154 14.68 -0.68 -0.25
CA TYR A 154 15.77 0.29 -0.37
C TYR A 154 16.30 0.65 1.03
N ASP A 155 17.39 0.01 1.43
CA ASP A 155 18.06 0.29 2.71
C ASP A 155 18.91 1.57 2.61
N TYR A 156 18.56 2.57 3.41
CA TYR A 156 19.25 3.86 3.45
C TYR A 156 20.73 3.75 3.84
N THR A 157 21.15 2.64 4.46
CA THR A 157 22.56 2.35 4.78
C THR A 157 23.44 2.35 3.52
N TYR A 158 22.87 2.01 2.36
CA TYR A 158 23.58 1.97 1.09
C TYR A 158 23.26 3.15 0.17
N ALA A 159 22.61 4.21 0.68
CA ALA A 159 22.18 5.36 -0.13
C ALA A 159 23.35 6.15 -0.76
N ASP A 160 24.56 6.05 -0.19
CA ASP A 160 25.77 6.68 -0.73
C ASP A 160 26.36 5.90 -1.93
N ASP A 161 25.89 4.67 -2.20
CA ASP A 161 26.26 3.91 -3.38
C ASP A 161 25.37 4.32 -4.58
N PRO A 162 25.92 5.00 -5.61
CA PRO A 162 25.14 5.44 -6.76
C PRO A 162 24.62 4.29 -7.64
N GLU A 163 25.13 3.08 -7.47
CA GLU A 163 24.67 1.87 -8.17
C GLU A 163 23.62 1.09 -7.38
N TYR A 164 23.41 1.39 -6.09
CA TYR A 164 22.42 0.70 -5.27
C TYR A 164 20.98 0.99 -5.73
N ARG A 165 20.19 -0.07 -5.87
CA ARG A 165 18.80 -0.02 -6.37
C ARG A 165 17.84 -0.82 -5.49
N GLY A 166 18.20 -1.02 -4.23
CA GLY A 166 17.46 -1.87 -3.32
C GLY A 166 17.79 -3.36 -3.47
N ASP A 167 17.52 -4.09 -2.40
CA ASP A 167 17.66 -5.54 -2.34
C ASP A 167 16.33 -6.20 -2.73
N LEU A 168 16.40 -7.22 -3.61
CA LEU A 168 15.22 -7.96 -4.04
C LEU A 168 14.54 -8.62 -2.84
N ALA A 169 13.28 -8.25 -2.59
CA ALA A 169 12.48 -8.80 -1.50
C ALA A 169 11.41 -9.76 -2.02
N TRP A 170 10.69 -9.37 -3.07
CA TRP A 170 9.73 -10.24 -3.76
C TRP A 170 9.86 -10.12 -5.28
N PRO A 171 9.62 -11.20 -6.03
CA PRO A 171 9.73 -11.19 -7.49
C PRO A 171 8.67 -10.28 -8.14
N ASP A 172 7.52 -10.08 -7.50
CA ASP A 172 6.49 -9.13 -7.91
C ASP A 172 5.56 -8.75 -6.73
N LEU A 173 4.66 -7.80 -6.97
CA LEU A 173 3.69 -7.31 -5.99
C LEU A 173 2.65 -8.36 -5.60
N LYS A 174 2.33 -9.30 -6.50
CA LYS A 174 1.35 -10.36 -6.22
C LYS A 174 1.88 -11.32 -5.17
N GLU A 175 3.14 -11.75 -5.29
CA GLU A 175 3.79 -12.61 -4.31
C GLU A 175 3.87 -11.94 -2.93
N LEU A 176 4.14 -10.62 -2.87
CA LEU A 176 4.05 -9.87 -1.61
C LEU A 176 2.63 -9.91 -1.01
N PHE A 177 1.59 -9.64 -1.79
CA PHE A 177 0.20 -9.64 -1.28
C PHE A 177 -0.25 -11.03 -0.82
N LEU A 178 0.12 -12.07 -1.56
CA LEU A 178 -0.15 -13.46 -1.17
C LEU A 178 0.60 -13.86 0.10
N HIS A 179 1.83 -13.37 0.27
CA HIS A 179 2.60 -13.57 1.50
C HIS A 179 1.90 -12.92 2.70
N MET A 180 1.50 -11.64 2.60
CA MET A 180 0.75 -10.94 3.67
C MET A 180 -0.55 -11.68 4.04
N ILE A 181 -1.32 -12.15 3.06
CA ILE A 181 -2.52 -12.98 3.31
C ILE A 181 -2.15 -14.24 4.09
N SER A 182 -1.08 -14.93 3.68
CA SER A 182 -0.65 -16.17 4.32
C SER A 182 -0.15 -15.95 5.75
N GLU A 183 0.43 -14.81 6.07
CA GLU A 183 0.84 -14.46 7.43
C GLU A 183 -0.36 -14.15 8.31
N LEU A 184 -1.29 -13.30 7.86
CA LEU A 184 -2.50 -12.97 8.61
C LEU A 184 -3.32 -14.22 8.98
N LYS A 185 -3.41 -15.19 8.07
CA LYS A 185 -4.11 -16.47 8.33
C LYS A 185 -3.44 -17.35 9.38
N GLN A 186 -2.16 -17.17 9.68
CA GLN A 186 -1.48 -17.94 10.74
C GLN A 186 -1.90 -17.48 12.14
N TYR A 187 -2.46 -16.27 12.25
CA TYR A 187 -2.91 -15.68 13.51
C TYR A 187 -4.42 -15.88 13.77
N GLN A 188 -5.13 -16.58 12.87
CA GLN A 188 -6.54 -16.99 13.03
C GLN A 188 -6.66 -18.39 13.64
#